data_AF-A0A5K1GJ63-F1
#
_entry.id   AF-A0A5K1GJ63-F1
#
_cell.length_a   1.000
_cell.length_b   1.000
_cell.length_c   1.000
_cell.angle_alpha   90.00
_cell.angle_beta   90.00
_cell.angle_gamma   90.00
#
_symmetry.space_group_name_H-M   'P 1'
#
loop_
_entity.id
_entity.type
_entity.pdbx_description
1 polymer ?
#
loop_
_entity_poly.entity_id
_entity_poly.type
_entity_poly.pdbx_seq_one_letter_code
_entity_poly.pdbx_strand_id
1 'polypeptide(L)' 'EGQGRQSRKLAVAQHRRRAGRSEFAIAQNSKAIVCSSDESFLGTMTANLTGSKYNIWDQ' A
#
# COMPACT_ATOMS: atom_id res chain seq x y z
N GLU A 1 26.37 -2.76 2.87
CA GLU A 1 25.21 -2.15 3.54
C GLU A 1 25.06 -2.77 4.92
N GLY A 2 24.89 -1.98 5.98
CA GLY A 2 24.96 -2.46 7.36
C GLY A 2 23.81 -3.39 7.77
N GLN A 3 24.14 -4.41 8.57
CA GLN A 3 23.25 -5.49 9.03
C GLN A 3 21.91 -4.99 9.63
N GLY A 4 21.90 -3.80 10.25
CA GLY A 4 20.68 -3.19 10.78
C GLY A 4 19.64 -2.75 9.72
N ARG A 5 20.05 -2.57 8.45
CA ARG A 5 19.14 -2.20 7.36
C ARG A 5 18.31 -3.39 6.86
N GLN A 6 18.77 -4.61 7.08
CA GLN A 6 18.08 -5.85 6.67
C GLN A 6 16.90 -6.22 7.58
N SER A 7 16.87 -5.73 8.83
CA SER A 7 15.80 -6.06 9.79
C SER A 7 14.66 -5.04 9.84
N ARG A 8 14.64 -4.04 8.95
CA ARG A 8 13.50 -3.12 8.87
C ARG A 8 12.33 -3.83 8.19
N LYS A 9 11.20 -3.98 8.88
CA LYS A 9 9.93 -4.30 8.22
C LYS A 9 9.63 -3.13 7.27
N LEU A 10 9.86 -3.35 5.98
CA LEU A 10 9.59 -2.37 4.94
C LEU A 10 8.12 -2.51 4.51
N ALA A 11 7.51 -1.39 4.15
CA ALA A 11 6.21 -1.37 3.50
C ALA A 11 6.39 -0.80 2.09
N VAL A 12 5.64 -1.35 1.16
CA VAL A 12 5.53 -0.91 -0.22
C VAL A 12 4.10 -0.43 -0.46
N ALA A 13 3.97 0.66 -1.22
CA ALA A 13 2.68 1.19 -1.64
C ALA A 13 2.64 1.25 -3.16
N GLN A 14 1.59 0.69 -3.77
CA GLN A 14 1.32 0.87 -5.18
C GLN A 14 0.18 1.85 -5.36
N HIS A 15 0.47 2.93 -6.07
CA HIS A 15 -0.52 3.91 -6.49
C HIS A 15 -1.27 3.42 -7.74
N ARG A 16 -2.58 3.62 -7.75
CA ARG A 16 -3.48 3.42 -8.88
C ARG A 16 -4.46 4.58 -8.96
N ARG A 17 -5.03 4.79 -10.15
CA ARG A 17 -6.07 5.80 -10.35
C ARG A 17 -7.35 5.12 -10.81
N ARG A 18 -8.45 5.30 -10.08
CA ARG A 18 -9.75 4.71 -10.38
C ARG A 18 -10.83 5.76 -10.24
N ALA A 19 -11.69 5.90 -11.25
CA ALA A 19 -12.76 6.91 -11.29
C ALA A 19 -12.28 8.35 -10.94
N GLY A 20 -11.08 8.72 -11.41
CA GLY A 20 -10.47 10.03 -11.15
C GLY A 20 -9.81 10.18 -9.77
N ARG A 21 -9.97 9.21 -8.86
CA ARG A 21 -9.42 9.24 -7.50
C ARG A 21 -8.12 8.45 -7.41
N SER A 22 -7.25 8.83 -6.47
CA SER A 22 -6.04 8.07 -6.14
C SER A 22 -6.37 6.94 -5.16
N GLU A 23 -5.92 5.74 -5.48
CA GLU A 23 -5.98 4.55 -4.63
C GLU A 23 -4.56 4.05 -4.37
N PHE A 24 -4.30 3.54 -3.18
CA PHE A 24 -3.00 3.02 -2.78
C PHE A 24 -3.20 1.64 -2.14
N ALA A 25 -2.59 0.62 -2.72
CA ALA A 25 -2.50 -0.70 -2.12
C ALA A 25 -1.20 -0.78 -1.30
N ILE A 26 -1.30 -1.10 -0.01
CA ILE A 26 -0.16 -1.14 0.92
C ILE A 26 0.11 -2.59 1.29
N ALA A 27 1.38 -2.99 1.24
CA ALA A 27 1.81 -4.34 1.61
C ALA A 27 3.23 -4.35 2.19
N GLN A 28 3.64 -5.43 2.85
CA GLN A 28 5.01 -5.61 3.35
C GLN A 28 6.00 -6.04 2.26
N ASN A 29 5.50 -6.54 1.13
CA ASN A 29 6.31 -6.94 -0.01
C ASN A 29 5.59 -6.64 -1.33
N SER A 30 6.33 -6.54 -2.43
CA SER A 30 5.77 -6.20 -3.76
C SER A 30 4.94 -7.31 -4.41
N LYS A 31 5.12 -8.57 -4.02
CA LYS A 31 4.31 -9.70 -4.52
C LYS A 31 2.87 -9.62 -3.99
N ALA A 32 2.72 -9.24 -2.73
CA ALA A 32 1.44 -9.08 -2.05
C ALA A 32 0.59 -7.90 -2.57
N ILE A 33 1.21 -6.97 -3.30
CA ILE A 33 0.47 -5.93 -4.03
C ILE A 33 -0.29 -6.49 -5.23
N VAL A 34 0.26 -7.54 -5.86
CA VAL A 34 -0.30 -8.15 -7.08
C VAL A 34 -1.25 -9.31 -6.73
N CYS A 35 -0.96 -10.04 -5.65
CA CYS A 35 -1.75 -11.18 -5.20
C CYS A 35 -2.42 -10.85 -3.85
N SER A 36 -3.74 -10.70 -3.85
CA SER A 36 -4.53 -10.38 -2.64
C SER A 36 -4.62 -11.54 -1.63
N SER A 37 -4.14 -12.74 -1.98
CA SER A 37 -4.13 -13.91 -1.11
C SER A 37 -2.89 -14.00 -0.23
N ASP A 38 -1.97 -13.05 -0.34
CA ASP A 38 -0.72 -13.00 0.42
C ASP A 38 -0.97 -12.29 1.77
N GLU A 39 -0.66 -12.93 2.89
CA GLU A 39 -0.83 -12.37 4.26
C GLU A 39 -0.02 -11.10 4.50
N SER A 40 0.85 -10.75 3.56
CA SER A 40 1.66 -9.54 3.58
C SER A 40 0.89 -8.28 3.12
N PHE A 41 -0.36 -8.39 2.65
CA PHE A 41 -1.21 -7.23 2.34
C PHE A 41 -1.62 -6.51 3.64
N LEU A 42 -1.51 -5.17 3.66
CA LEU A 42 -1.77 -4.37 4.86
C LEU A 42 -3.06 -3.55 4.77
N GLY A 43 -3.59 -3.33 3.57
CA GLY A 43 -4.82 -2.56 3.38
C GLY A 43 -4.79 -1.64 2.16
N THR A 44 -5.88 -0.90 2.00
CA THR A 44 -6.05 0.05 0.90
C THR A 44 -6.27 1.45 1.45
N MET A 45 -5.63 2.45 0.86
CA MET A 45 -5.91 3.85 1.14
C MET A 45 -6.51 4.52 -0.10
N THR A 46 -7.57 5.29 0.07
CA THR A 46 -8.24 5.99 -1.04
C THR A 46 -8.29 7.48 -0.76
N ALA A 47 -8.09 8.28 -1.79
CA ALA A 47 -8.21 9.73 -1.70
C ALA A 47 -9.58 10.23 -2.17
N ASN A 48 -10.03 11.36 -1.65
CA ASN A 48 -11.13 12.11 -2.26
C ASN A 48 -10.75 12.63 -3.66
N LEU A 49 -11.73 13.14 -4.42
CA LEU A 49 -11.53 13.57 -5.81
C LEU A 49 -10.39 14.60 -5.97
N THR A 50 -10.20 15.46 -4.98
CA THR A 50 -9.18 16.51 -4.97
C THR A 50 -7.83 16.07 -4.41
N GLY A 51 -7.71 14.86 -3.87
CA GLY A 51 -6.45 14.37 -3.26
C GLY A 51 -6.09 15.01 -1.90
N SER A 52 -7.04 15.70 -1.26
CA SER A 52 -6.82 16.44 -0.01
C SER A 52 -7.20 15.65 1.25
N LYS A 53 -7.99 14.58 1.12
CA LYS A 53 -8.39 13.71 2.22
C LYS A 53 -8.16 12.25 1.85
N TYR A 54 -7.74 11.46 2.83
CA TYR A 54 -7.42 10.05 2.66
C TYR A 54 -8.22 9.23 3.66
N ASN A 55 -8.84 8.15 3.17
CA ASN A 55 -9.48 7.14 3.99
C ASN A 55 -8.64 5.87 3.93
N ILE A 56 -8.33 5.32 5.09
CA ILE A 56 -7.60 4.05 5.24
C ILE A 56 -8.65 2.97 5.48
N TRP A 57 -8.60 1.93 4.66
CA TRP A 57 -9.40 0.73 4.77
C TRP A 57 -8.48 -0.41 5.19
N ASP A 58 -8.79 -1.04 6.31
CA ASP A 58 -8.13 -2.28 6.75
C ASP A 58 -8.65 -3.49 5.97
N GLN A 59 -8.13 -4.66 6.31
CA GLN A 59 -8.49 -5.95 5.72
C GLN A 59 -9.75 -6.53 6.36
#